data_AF-A0AAD4GZA9-F1
#
_entry.id   AF-A0AAD4GZA9-F1
#
_cell.length_a   1.000
_cell.length_b   1.000
_cell.length_c   1.000
_cell.angle_alpha   90.00
_cell.angle_beta   90.00
_cell.angle_gamma   90.00
#
_symmetry.space_group_name_H-M   'P 1'
#
loop_
_entity.id
_entity.type
_entity.pdbx_description
1 polymer ?
#
loop_
_entity_poly.entity_id
_entity_poly.type
_entity_poly.pdbx_seq_one_letter_code
_entity_poly.pdbx_strand_id
1 'polypeptide(L)'
;MGVVDLDCIAANPNSTVLYGIGKAESLGGFTYVAVFRSNDNPANAIDITWNLNESVLLGKGLDDHYKYSRFGNVDCAVSSSGEFTAFFYNSIYSMTGRSKLIPMGIQTRPEGRSTYIWGNMMYGWTSEHF
;
A
#
# COMPACT_ATOMS: atom_id res chain seq x y z
N MET A 1 -0.32 20.94 6.17
CA MET A 1 0.04 19.70 5.44
C MET A 1 0.21 18.61 6.48
N GLY A 2 -0.52 17.51 6.36
CA GLY A 2 -0.42 16.40 7.31
C GLY A 2 0.92 15.68 7.15
N VAL A 3 1.45 15.14 8.25
CA VAL A 3 2.60 14.24 8.20
C VAL A 3 2.12 12.93 7.58
N VAL A 4 2.71 12.55 6.44
CA VAL A 4 2.46 11.25 5.80
C VAL A 4 3.47 10.26 6.37
N ASP A 5 3.01 9.23 7.08
CA ASP A 5 3.84 8.11 7.48
C ASP A 5 3.77 7.06 6.36
N LEU A 6 4.93 6.74 5.77
CA LEU A 6 5.03 5.76 4.68
C LEU A 6 5.53 4.43 5.25
N ASP A 7 4.78 3.37 5.00
CA ASP A 7 5.10 2.02 5.48
C ASP A 7 6.14 1.31 4.58
N CYS A 8 6.20 1.67 3.29
CA CYS A 8 7.24 1.17 2.38
C CYS A 8 7.56 2.20 1.27
N ILE A 9 8.83 2.25 0.86
CA ILE A 9 9.33 3.10 -0.22
C ILE A 9 10.13 2.23 -1.20
N ALA A 10 9.88 2.40 -2.50
CA ALA A 10 10.63 1.74 -3.57
C ALA A 10 11.00 2.74 -4.67
N ALA A 11 12.17 2.53 -5.28
CA ALA A 11 12.70 3.38 -6.34
C ALA A 11 12.49 2.73 -7.70
N ASN A 12 12.10 3.52 -8.71
CA ASN A 12 12.12 3.06 -10.09
C ASN A 12 13.59 2.91 -10.53
N PRO A 13 14.03 1.75 -11.05
CA PRO A 13 15.44 1.56 -11.43
C PRO A 13 15.89 2.43 -12.63
N ASN A 14 14.96 2.93 -13.44
CA ASN A 14 15.24 3.75 -14.63
C ASN A 14 15.05 5.25 -14.39
N SER A 15 14.63 5.65 -13.20
CA SER A 15 14.47 7.05 -12.85
C SER A 15 14.86 7.29 -11.40
N THR A 16 14.81 8.54 -10.96
CA THR A 16 15.03 8.93 -9.57
C THR A 16 13.71 9.02 -8.79
N VAL A 17 12.61 8.58 -9.40
CA VAL A 17 11.27 8.66 -8.83
C VAL A 17 11.12 7.59 -7.76
N LEU A 18 10.68 8.03 -6.59
CA LEU A 18 10.32 7.18 -5.48
C LEU A 18 8.80 7.02 -5.42
N TYR A 19 8.38 5.82 -5.05
CA TYR A 19 7.00 5.49 -4.78
C TYR A 19 6.89 5.05 -3.32
N GLY A 20 5.88 5.55 -2.65
CA GLY A 20 5.59 5.24 -1.26
C GLY A 20 4.17 4.73 -1.12
N ILE A 21 3.95 3.84 -0.16
CA ILE A 21 2.61 3.48 0.29
C ILE A 21 2.47 3.82 1.76
N GLY A 22 1.33 4.38 2.12
CA GLY A 22 0.97 4.63 3.49
C GLY A 22 -0.53 4.65 3.66
N LYS A 23 -0.97 4.91 4.89
CA LYS A 23 -2.36 5.17 5.20
C LYS A 23 -2.56 6.65 5.46
N ALA A 24 -3.72 7.14 5.05
CA ALA A 24 -4.14 8.49 5.37
C ALA A 24 -5.60 8.48 5.86
N GLU A 25 -5.92 9.45 6.71
CA GLU A 25 -7.26 9.64 7.23
C GLU A 25 -7.89 10.85 6.53
N SER A 26 -9.12 10.67 6.05
CA SER A 26 -9.95 11.75 5.52
C SER A 26 -10.57 12.53 6.68
N LEU A 27 -10.92 13.81 6.44
CA LEU A 27 -11.62 14.67 7.40
C LEU A 27 -12.95 14.07 7.92
N GLY A 28 -13.51 13.08 7.20
CA GLY A 28 -14.69 12.32 7.62
C GLY A 28 -14.42 11.08 8.48
N GLY A 29 -13.19 10.85 8.93
CA GLY A 29 -12.79 9.68 9.75
C GLY A 29 -12.61 8.39 8.94
N PHE A 30 -12.56 8.47 7.61
CA PHE A 30 -12.32 7.33 6.74
C PHE A 30 -10.83 7.12 6.56
N THR A 31 -10.36 5.88 6.74
CA THR A 31 -8.98 5.52 6.42
C THR A 31 -8.91 5.03 4.97
N TYR A 32 -7.90 5.49 4.23
CA TYR A 32 -7.64 5.05 2.87
C TYR A 32 -6.18 4.67 2.68
N VAL A 33 -5.94 3.75 1.75
CA VAL A 33 -4.57 3.44 1.30
C VAL A 33 -4.18 4.51 0.30
N ALA A 34 -3.04 5.12 0.52
CA ALA A 34 -2.50 6.16 -0.33
C ALA A 34 -1.17 5.70 -0.93
N VAL A 35 -1.09 5.75 -2.24
CA VAL A 35 0.16 5.59 -2.99
C VAL A 35 0.65 6.98 -3.33
N PHE A 36 1.86 7.28 -2.91
CA PHE A 36 2.55 8.54 -3.13
C PHE A 36 3.65 8.36 -4.18
N ARG A 37 3.86 9.41 -4.96
CA ARG A 37 4.95 9.49 -5.93
C ARG A 37 5.75 10.75 -5.62
N SER A 38 7.08 10.64 -5.56
CA SER A 38 7.94 11.81 -5.42
C SER A 38 7.92 12.66 -6.69
N ASN A 39 8.35 13.91 -6.59
CA ASN A 39 8.77 14.64 -7.80
C ASN A 39 9.96 13.93 -8.47
N ASP A 40 10.16 14.20 -9.76
CA ASP A 40 11.31 13.68 -10.50
C ASP A 40 12.60 14.31 -9.95
N ASN A 41 13.67 13.51 -9.82
CA ASN A 41 15.01 13.94 -9.39
C ASN A 41 15.12 14.59 -8.00
N PRO A 42 14.68 13.92 -6.91
CA PRO A 42 15.08 14.34 -5.57
C PRO A 42 16.60 14.17 -5.43
N ALA A 43 17.35 15.28 -5.41
CA ALA A 43 18.79 15.27 -5.25
C ALA A 43 19.21 14.85 -3.83
N ASN A 44 18.35 15.12 -2.84
CA ASN A 44 18.56 14.76 -1.43
C ASN A 44 17.27 14.25 -0.80
N ALA A 45 17.40 13.44 0.27
CA ALA A 45 16.27 12.93 1.03
C ALA A 45 15.41 14.03 1.70
N ILE A 46 16.02 15.18 2.00
CA ILE A 46 15.34 16.34 2.58
C ILE A 46 14.46 17.10 1.59
N ASP A 47 14.69 16.91 0.29
CA ASP A 47 13.98 17.60 -0.80
C ASP A 47 12.86 16.73 -1.40
N ILE A 48 12.58 15.56 -0.81
CA ILE A 48 11.53 14.67 -1.30
C ILE A 48 10.17 15.29 -0.97
N THR A 49 9.55 15.87 -1.99
CA THR A 49 8.14 16.26 -1.97
C THR A 49 7.29 15.12 -2.52
N TRP A 50 6.33 14.67 -1.73
CA TRP A 50 5.39 13.60 -2.07
C TRP A 50 4.10 14.19 -2.65
N ASN A 51 3.69 13.66 -3.80
CA ASN A 51 2.36 13.89 -4.34
C ASN A 51 1.52 12.63 -4.16
N LEU A 52 0.26 12.81 -3.77
CA LEU A 52 -0.71 11.73 -3.79
C LEU A 52 -0.91 11.30 -5.25
N ASN A 53 -0.45 10.11 -5.59
CA ASN A 53 -0.57 9.55 -6.94
C ASN A 53 -1.91 8.84 -7.10
N GLU A 54 -2.27 8.02 -6.11
CA GLU A 54 -3.55 7.34 -6.07
C GLU A 54 -4.03 7.18 -4.63
N SER A 55 -5.33 7.36 -4.41
CA SER A 55 -5.98 7.07 -3.14
C SER A 55 -7.07 6.04 -3.35
N VAL A 56 -6.99 4.95 -2.61
CA VAL A 56 -8.04 3.94 -2.58
C VAL A 56 -8.89 4.15 -1.34
N LEU A 57 -10.09 4.71 -1.56
CA LEU A 57 -11.12 4.72 -0.53
C LEU A 57 -11.53 3.29 -0.21
N LEU A 58 -11.24 2.89 1.02
CA LEU A 58 -11.71 1.63 1.56
C LEU A 58 -13.13 1.90 2.05
N GLY A 59 -14.12 1.41 1.30
CA GLY A 59 -15.52 1.72 1.56
C GLY A 59 -16.00 1.28 2.96
N LYS A 60 -17.06 1.93 3.46
CA LYS A 60 -17.72 1.58 4.71
C LYS A 60 -18.13 0.10 4.72
N GLY A 61 -17.49 -0.70 5.59
CA GLY A 61 -17.62 -2.16 5.64
C GLY A 61 -16.35 -2.95 5.27
N LEU A 62 -15.42 -2.34 4.53
CA LEU A 62 -14.01 -2.75 4.43
C LEU A 62 -13.16 -2.09 5.53
N ASP A 63 -13.78 -1.17 6.28
CA ASP A 63 -13.19 -0.27 7.28
C ASP A 63 -12.42 -0.98 8.39
N ASP A 64 -12.91 -2.12 8.90
CA ASP A 64 -12.22 -2.79 9.99
C ASP A 64 -10.85 -3.28 9.52
N HIS A 65 -10.78 -3.83 8.31
CA HIS A 65 -9.60 -4.46 7.71
C HIS A 65 -8.37 -3.55 7.56
N TYR A 66 -8.52 -2.24 7.69
CA TYR A 66 -7.42 -1.29 7.50
C TYR A 66 -7.29 -0.26 8.63
N LYS A 67 -8.05 -0.42 9.72
CA LYS A 67 -8.12 0.51 10.87
C LYS A 67 -6.83 0.76 11.66
N TYR A 68 -5.77 -0.01 11.43
CA TYR A 68 -4.52 0.11 12.19
C TYR A 68 -3.55 1.11 11.55
N SER A 69 -2.84 1.87 12.38
CA SER A 69 -1.99 3.00 11.99
C SER A 69 -0.84 2.64 11.04
N ARG A 70 -0.48 1.35 10.94
CA ARG A 70 0.56 0.83 10.03
C ARG A 70 0.12 -0.50 9.44
N PHE A 71 0.45 -0.73 8.18
CA PHE A 71 0.46 -2.09 7.63
C PHE A 71 1.65 -2.81 8.28
N GLY A 72 1.44 -3.90 9.03
CA GLY A 72 2.50 -4.52 9.84
C GLY A 72 3.87 -4.63 9.13
N ASN A 73 4.04 -5.63 8.26
CA ASN A 73 5.17 -5.68 7.31
C ASN A 73 4.61 -5.40 5.92
N VAL A 74 5.27 -4.50 5.18
CA VAL A 74 4.97 -4.18 3.78
C VAL A 74 6.21 -4.41 2.94
N ASP A 75 6.05 -5.23 1.90
CA ASP A 75 7.06 -5.41 0.87
C ASP A 75 6.61 -4.66 -0.37
N CYS A 76 7.43 -3.75 -0.90
CA CYS A 76 7.10 -3.01 -2.11
C CYS A 76 8.25 -2.98 -3.11
N ALA A 77 7.89 -2.91 -4.38
CA ALA A 77 8.81 -2.85 -5.50
C ALA A 77 8.25 -1.96 -6.62
N VAL A 78 9.13 -1.42 -7.45
CA VAL A 78 8.76 -0.63 -8.62
C VAL A 78 9.43 -1.23 -9.85
N SER A 79 8.65 -1.50 -10.89
CA SER A 79 9.19 -1.95 -12.17
C SER A 79 9.93 -0.83 -12.90
N SER A 80 10.75 -1.18 -13.89
CA SER A 80 11.40 -0.20 -14.77
C SER A 80 10.43 0.67 -15.57
N SER A 81 9.18 0.23 -15.75
CA SER A 81 8.10 1.02 -16.35
C SER A 81 7.39 1.93 -15.35
N GLY A 82 7.75 1.90 -14.06
CA GLY A 82 7.12 2.70 -13.01
C GLY A 82 5.86 2.09 -12.41
N GLU A 83 5.63 0.79 -12.61
CA GLU A 83 4.54 0.08 -11.93
C GLU A 83 4.96 -0.20 -10.49
N PHE A 84 4.28 0.44 -9.55
CA PHE A 84 4.47 0.21 -8.12
C PHE A 84 3.61 -0.98 -7.68
N THR A 85 4.19 -1.92 -6.96
CA THR A 85 3.45 -3.02 -6.34
C THR A 85 3.84 -3.11 -4.88
N ALA A 86 2.85 -3.20 -4.00
CA ALA A 86 3.05 -3.43 -2.57
C ALA A 86 2.22 -4.62 -2.11
N PHE A 87 2.83 -5.45 -1.27
CA PHE A 87 2.24 -6.60 -0.60
C PHE A 87 2.30 -6.38 0.90
N PHE A 88 1.20 -6.68 1.59
CA PHE A 88 1.07 -6.50 3.02
C PHE A 88 0.06 -7.47 3.59
N TYR A 89 0.09 -7.63 4.92
CA TYR A 89 -0.82 -8.51 5.63
C TYR A 89 -1.89 -7.73 6.39
N ASN A 90 -3.11 -8.23 6.30
CA ASN A 90 -4.24 -7.70 7.05
C ASN A 90 -4.35 -8.35 8.43
N SER A 91 -4.35 -7.55 9.49
CA SER A 91 -4.39 -8.03 10.88
C SER A 91 -5.79 -8.38 11.41
N ILE A 92 -6.89 -8.07 10.70
CA ILE A 92 -8.24 -8.18 11.28
C ILE A 92 -8.75 -9.61 11.36
N TYR A 93 -8.32 -10.53 10.50
CA TYR A 93 -8.78 -11.91 10.54
C TYR A 93 -7.92 -12.78 11.48
N SER A 94 -7.73 -12.38 12.73
CA SER A 94 -7.31 -13.31 13.81
C SER A 94 -8.45 -13.67 14.77
N MET A 95 -9.70 -13.29 14.44
CA MET A 95 -10.89 -13.35 15.32
C MET A 95 -11.27 -14.74 15.86
N THR A 96 -10.66 -15.83 15.40
CA THR A 96 -10.92 -17.19 15.93
C THR A 96 -9.70 -17.85 16.56
N GLY A 97 -8.59 -17.13 16.74
CA GLY A 97 -7.34 -17.68 17.27
C GLY A 97 -6.64 -18.69 16.34
N ARG A 98 -7.21 -18.96 15.14
CA ARG A 98 -6.69 -19.92 14.14
C ARG A 98 -6.59 -19.36 12.72
N SER A 99 -7.12 -18.17 12.46
CA SER A 99 -7.15 -17.59 11.12
C SER A 99 -5.83 -16.87 10.82
N LYS A 100 -5.19 -17.29 9.72
CA LYS A 100 -3.93 -16.71 9.23
C LYS A 100 -4.16 -15.28 8.78
N LEU A 101 -3.14 -14.43 8.90
CA LEU A 101 -3.14 -13.10 8.31
C LEU A 101 -3.45 -13.21 6.81
N ILE A 102 -4.38 -12.39 6.31
CA ILE A 102 -4.74 -12.41 4.89
C ILE A 102 -3.69 -11.61 4.13
N PRO A 103 -3.00 -12.22 3.17
CA PRO A 103 -2.11 -11.48 2.30
C PRO A 103 -2.92 -10.63 1.32
N MET A 104 -2.46 -9.41 1.11
CA MET A 104 -3.10 -8.42 0.27
C MET A 104 -2.06 -7.62 -0.47
N GLY A 105 -2.45 -7.01 -1.57
CA GLY A 105 -1.57 -6.11 -2.29
C GLY A 105 -2.31 -5.10 -3.15
N ILE A 106 -1.54 -4.10 -3.56
CA ILE A 106 -1.97 -3.08 -4.50
C ILE A 106 -0.89 -2.95 -5.56
N GLN A 107 -1.30 -2.91 -6.82
CA GLN A 107 -0.43 -2.60 -7.94
C GLN A 107 -0.95 -1.34 -8.60
N THR A 108 -0.14 -0.29 -8.68
CA THR A 108 -0.47 0.98 -9.31
C THR A 108 0.39 1.17 -10.55
N ARG A 109 -0.27 1.38 -11.70
CA ARG A 109 0.42 1.75 -12.95
C ARG A 109 0.69 3.26 -12.99
N PRO A 110 1.71 3.73 -13.74
CA PRO A 110 1.95 5.15 -13.95
C PRO A 110 0.74 5.92 -14.49
N GLU A 111 -0.10 5.24 -15.29
CA GLU A 111 -1.32 5.80 -15.90
C GLU A 111 -2.50 5.92 -14.89
N GLY A 112 -2.28 5.61 -13.61
CA GLY A 112 -3.20 5.93 -12.53
C GLY A 112 -4.34 4.93 -12.30
N ARG A 113 -4.18 3.68 -12.78
CA ARG A 113 -5.09 2.59 -12.41
C ARG A 113 -4.43 1.64 -11.44
N SER A 114 -5.02 1.51 -10.25
CA SER A 114 -4.67 0.47 -9.30
C SER A 114 -5.45 -0.83 -9.52
N THR A 115 -4.74 -1.94 -9.36
CA THR A 115 -5.27 -3.30 -9.32
C THR A 115 -5.07 -3.86 -7.90
N TYR A 116 -6.09 -4.54 -7.40
CA TYR A 116 -6.04 -5.18 -6.09
C TYR A 116 -5.61 -6.63 -6.20
N ILE A 117 -4.74 -7.04 -5.29
CA ILE A 117 -4.26 -8.41 -5.19
C ILE A 117 -4.78 -8.96 -3.86
N TRP A 118 -5.53 -10.05 -3.93
CA TRP A 118 -6.14 -10.68 -2.75
C TRP A 118 -5.62 -12.10 -2.62
N GLY A 119 -5.08 -12.41 -1.46
CA GLY A 119 -4.85 -13.77 -1.03
C GLY A 119 -6.12 -14.42 -0.48
N ASN A 120 -6.00 -15.71 -0.18
CA ASN A 120 -7.02 -16.52 0.43
C ASN A 120 -6.90 -16.54 1.96
N MET A 121 -8.02 -16.50 2.68
CA MET A 121 -8.03 -16.56 4.15
C MET A 121 -7.53 -17.90 4.73
N MET A 122 -7.67 -18.99 3.98
CA MET A 122 -7.24 -20.32 4.39
C MET A 122 -5.82 -20.66 3.90
N TYR A 123 -5.47 -20.24 2.68
CA TYR A 123 -4.25 -20.66 1.98
C TYR A 123 -3.19 -19.55 1.79
N GLY A 124 -3.49 -18.30 2.17
CA GLY A 124 -2.56 -17.20 2.00
C GLY A 124 -2.41 -16.82 0.52
N TRP A 125 -1.18 -16.74 0.00
CA TRP A 125 -0.91 -16.39 -1.40
C TRP A 125 -1.24 -17.51 -2.39
N THR A 126 -1.42 -18.74 -1.91
CA THR A 126 -1.65 -19.91 -2.76
C THR A 126 -3.14 -20.22 -2.89
N SER A 127 -3.48 -20.99 -3.92
CA SER A 127 -4.82 -21.53 -4.14
C SER A 127 -4.99 -22.99 -3.71
N GLU A 128 -3.91 -23.65 -3.27
CA GLU A 128 -3.88 -25.11 -3.08
C GLU A 128 -3.76 -25.54 -1.62
N HIS A 129 -4.48 -26.61 -1.29
CA HIS A 129 -4.33 -27.40 -0.07
C HIS A 129 -3.05 -28.26 -0.19
N PHE A 130 -2.02 -27.95 0.60
CA PHE A 130 -0.90 -28.88 0.83
C PHE A 130 -1.22 -29.79 2.02
#